data_AF-A0A3B6VR72-F1
#
_entry.id   AF-A0A3B6VR72-F1
#
_cell.length_a   1.000
_cell.length_b   1.000
_cell.length_c   1.000
_cell.angle_alpha   90.00
_cell.angle_beta   90.00
_cell.angle_gamma   90.00
#
_symmetry.space_group_name_H-M   'P 1'
#
loop_
_entity.id
_entity.type
_entity.pdbx_description
1 polymer ?
#
loop_
_entity_poly.entity_id
_entity_poly.type
_entity_poly.pdbx_seq_one_letter_code
_entity_poly.pdbx_strand_id
1 'polypeptide(L)'
;MSKRNENNETLNNKRDVNKKDIVFYIANKKYLLPFRNNINKNKFMQIGDFYKELISKKIFNIDLKLLRKWDEKEILPAYRFAKGAVRVDTRYYIKEHVLIVKEILRLKEIGLNISDIEKVIFFNYNINMILLNKNIKNKESFNKMKNTINNIDNMEAKLIIPSIKSVDKKVVKNILNDNSLYTDVLKKEDISLITFISILNKACINYKNKKFDKLNFKYDMINTIENINKNLYKG
;
A
#
# COMPACT_ATOMS: atom_id res chain seq x y z
N MET A 1 -19.27 -16.09 -14.18
CA MET A 1 -17.80 -15.95 -14.12
C MET A 1 -17.37 -15.99 -12.66
N SER A 2 -16.46 -16.89 -12.30
CA SER A 2 -15.92 -16.98 -10.94
C SER A 2 -15.06 -15.76 -10.63
N LYS A 3 -15.22 -15.17 -9.43
CA LYS A 3 -14.34 -14.09 -8.96
C LYS A 3 -12.94 -14.69 -8.75
N ARG A 4 -11.91 -14.08 -9.33
CA ARG A 4 -10.50 -14.46 -9.16
C ARG A 4 -9.81 -13.44 -8.26
N ASN A 5 -8.93 -13.87 -7.37
CA ASN A 5 -8.09 -12.95 -6.59
C ASN A 5 -6.88 -12.46 -7.42
N GLU A 6 -6.08 -11.57 -6.81
CA GLU A 6 -4.84 -11.02 -7.41
C GLU A 6 -3.78 -12.10 -7.73
N ASN A 7 -3.96 -13.33 -7.21
CA ASN A 7 -3.09 -14.49 -7.42
C ASN A 7 -3.68 -15.51 -8.42
N ASN A 8 -4.71 -15.14 -9.19
CA ASN A 8 -5.39 -16.04 -10.16
C ASN A 8 -6.06 -17.29 -9.54
N GLU A 9 -6.22 -17.34 -8.22
CA GLU A 9 -6.97 -18.41 -7.58
C GLU A 9 -8.47 -18.19 -7.78
N THR A 10 -9.17 -19.24 -8.21
CA THR A 10 -10.62 -19.29 -8.23
C THR A 10 -11.16 -19.20 -6.80
N LEU A 11 -11.77 -18.07 -6.43
CA LEU A 11 -12.66 -17.99 -5.26
C LEU A 11 -13.97 -18.70 -5.60
N ASN A 12 -13.92 -20.02 -5.75
CA ASN A 12 -15.06 -20.85 -6.14
C ASN A 12 -15.99 -21.21 -4.96
N ASN A 13 -15.80 -20.60 -3.80
CA ASN A 13 -16.70 -20.82 -2.67
C ASN A 13 -17.57 -19.60 -2.43
N LYS A 14 -18.81 -19.66 -2.94
CA LYS A 14 -19.92 -18.78 -2.57
C LYS A 14 -19.90 -18.50 -1.07
N ARG A 15 -19.95 -17.23 -0.68
CA ARG A 15 -20.04 -16.82 0.73
C ARG A 15 -21.48 -17.05 1.20
N ASP A 16 -21.77 -18.30 1.56
CA ASP A 16 -23.11 -18.78 1.94
C ASP A 16 -23.15 -19.22 3.41
N VAL A 17 -23.83 -18.42 4.24
CA VAL A 17 -24.04 -18.70 5.67
C VAL A 17 -24.88 -19.94 5.94
N ASN A 18 -25.56 -20.46 4.90
CA ASN A 18 -26.31 -21.71 4.98
C ASN A 18 -25.46 -22.94 4.70
N LYS A 19 -24.14 -22.78 4.47
CA LYS A 19 -23.22 -23.91 4.23
C LYS A 19 -21.99 -23.89 5.14
N LYS A 20 -21.57 -22.72 5.62
CA LYS A 20 -20.37 -22.56 6.45
C LYS A 20 -20.40 -21.24 7.22
N ASP A 21 -19.53 -21.16 8.22
CA ASP A 21 -19.22 -19.88 8.87
C ASP A 21 -18.60 -18.92 7.86
N ILE A 22 -18.87 -17.63 8.03
CA ILE A 22 -18.26 -16.56 7.24
C ILE A 22 -17.53 -15.61 8.17
N VAL A 23 -16.25 -15.39 7.86
CA VAL A 23 -15.40 -14.44 8.58
C VAL A 23 -15.52 -13.07 7.93
N PHE A 24 -15.76 -12.06 8.77
CA PHE A 24 -15.70 -10.65 8.45
C PHE A 24 -14.57 -9.98 9.24
N TYR A 25 -14.03 -8.90 8.70
CA TYR A 25 -13.15 -7.98 9.38
C TYR A 25 -13.86 -6.64 9.48
N ILE A 26 -13.99 -6.12 10.70
CA ILE A 26 -14.55 -4.79 10.99
C ILE A 26 -13.50 -4.07 11.81
N ALA A 27 -13.01 -2.93 11.30
CA ALA A 27 -11.91 -2.20 11.93
C ALA A 27 -10.73 -3.11 12.34
N ASN A 28 -10.30 -3.98 11.41
CA ASN A 28 -9.22 -4.97 11.55
C ASN A 28 -9.44 -6.07 12.61
N LYS A 29 -10.61 -6.14 13.24
CA LYS A 29 -10.98 -7.21 14.17
C LYS A 29 -11.79 -8.27 13.45
N LYS A 30 -11.53 -9.54 13.76
CA LYS A 30 -12.23 -10.69 13.19
C LYS A 30 -13.63 -10.82 13.83
N TYR A 31 -14.66 -10.90 13.00
CA TYR A 31 -16.05 -11.16 13.37
C TYR A 31 -16.55 -12.39 12.64
N LEU A 32 -17.28 -13.26 13.33
CA LEU A 32 -17.81 -14.49 12.75
C LEU A 32 -19.32 -14.37 12.55
N LEU A 33 -19.77 -14.65 11.33
CA LEU A 33 -21.16 -14.91 11.05
C LEU A 33 -21.34 -16.44 11.01
N PRO A 34 -22.01 -17.04 12.00
CA PRO A 34 -22.01 -18.50 12.14
C PRO A 34 -22.80 -19.18 11.02
N PHE A 35 -22.44 -20.42 10.74
CA PHE A 35 -23.22 -21.34 9.94
C PHE A 35 -24.62 -21.46 10.54
N ARG A 36 -25.65 -21.45 9.67
CA ARG A 36 -27.08 -21.44 10.05
C ARG A 36 -27.44 -22.41 11.18
N ASN A 37 -26.88 -23.62 11.17
CA ASN A 37 -27.24 -24.65 12.14
C ASN A 37 -26.67 -24.39 13.55
N ASN A 38 -25.70 -23.48 13.67
CA ASN A 38 -25.08 -23.09 14.94
C ASN A 38 -25.82 -21.91 15.63
N ILE A 39 -26.98 -21.49 15.10
CA ILE A 39 -27.71 -20.32 15.56
C ILE A 39 -29.11 -20.72 16.01
N ASN A 40 -29.53 -20.22 17.17
CA ASN A 40 -30.89 -20.39 17.66
C ASN A 40 -31.90 -19.73 16.69
N LYS A 41 -32.94 -20.48 16.30
CA LYS A 41 -33.99 -20.05 15.38
C LYS A 41 -34.64 -18.70 15.78
N ASN A 42 -34.73 -18.40 17.07
CA ASN A 42 -35.33 -17.18 17.59
C ASN A 42 -34.48 -15.91 17.33
N LYS A 43 -33.23 -16.06 16.89
CA LYS A 43 -32.36 -14.93 16.54
C LYS A 43 -32.58 -14.39 15.13
N PHE A 44 -33.29 -15.12 14.27
CA PHE A 44 -33.49 -14.74 12.87
C PHE A 44 -34.61 -13.71 12.72
N MET A 45 -34.30 -12.61 12.05
CA MET A 45 -35.22 -11.54 11.67
C MET A 45 -35.42 -11.59 10.17
N GLN A 46 -36.66 -11.54 9.69
CA GLN A 46 -36.92 -11.37 8.25
C GLN A 46 -36.35 -10.02 7.79
N ILE A 47 -36.03 -9.90 6.49
CA ILE A 47 -35.43 -8.66 5.93
C ILE A 47 -36.21 -7.38 6.29
N GLY A 48 -37.55 -7.45 6.39
CA GLY A 48 -38.39 -6.32 6.80
C GLY A 48 -38.18 -5.93 8.26
N ASP A 49 -38.13 -6.90 9.17
CA ASP A 49 -37.89 -6.67 10.60
C ASP A 49 -36.44 -6.22 10.85
N PHE A 50 -35.49 -6.80 10.12
CA PHE A 50 -34.10 -6.37 10.16
C PHE A 50 -33.94 -4.92 9.69
N TYR A 51 -34.65 -4.52 8.63
CA TYR A 51 -34.67 -3.12 8.20
C TYR A 51 -35.20 -2.20 9.31
N LYS A 52 -36.30 -2.57 9.99
CA LYS A 52 -36.81 -1.81 11.15
C LYS A 52 -35.78 -1.72 12.28
N GLU A 53 -35.04 -2.80 12.55
CA GLU A 53 -33.96 -2.83 13.55
C GLU A 53 -32.78 -1.91 13.17
N LEU A 54 -32.48 -1.75 11.87
CA LEU A 54 -31.47 -0.78 11.42
C LEU A 54 -31.94 0.65 11.67
N ILE A 55 -33.19 0.96 11.32
CA ILE A 55 -33.78 2.30 11.53
C ILE A 55 -33.86 2.62 13.03
N SER A 56 -34.28 1.68 13.88
CA SER A 56 -34.35 1.88 15.34
C SER A 56 -32.98 2.21 15.94
N LYS A 57 -31.89 1.68 15.36
CA LYS A 57 -30.50 1.97 15.73
C LYS A 57 -29.92 3.23 15.07
N LYS A 58 -30.76 4.06 14.43
CA LYS A 58 -30.35 5.28 13.72
C LYS A 58 -29.36 5.01 12.58
N ILE A 59 -29.48 3.87 11.90
CA ILE A 59 -28.69 3.53 10.72
C ILE A 59 -29.53 3.89 9.49
N PHE A 60 -29.14 4.97 8.82
CA PHE A 60 -29.85 5.52 7.67
C PHE A 60 -29.13 5.18 6.35
N ASN A 61 -29.63 5.69 5.21
CA ASN A 61 -29.08 5.46 3.87
C ASN A 61 -29.09 3.99 3.43
N ILE A 62 -30.09 3.24 3.90
CA ILE A 62 -30.34 1.84 3.54
C ILE A 62 -31.80 1.71 3.14
N ASP A 63 -32.09 0.88 2.15
CA ASP A 63 -33.42 0.41 1.82
C ASP A 63 -33.42 -1.12 1.63
N LEU A 64 -34.62 -1.71 1.51
CA LEU A 64 -34.76 -3.16 1.29
C LEU A 64 -34.09 -3.63 -0.02
N LYS A 65 -34.05 -2.76 -1.05
CA LYS A 65 -33.46 -3.09 -2.36
C LYS A 65 -31.94 -3.20 -2.24
N LEU A 66 -31.31 -2.33 -1.47
CA LEU A 66 -29.89 -2.31 -1.20
C LEU A 66 -29.47 -3.53 -0.38
N LEU A 67 -30.25 -3.91 0.64
CA LEU A 67 -30.01 -5.13 1.42
C LEU A 67 -30.06 -6.38 0.54
N ARG A 68 -31.05 -6.48 -0.36
CA ARG A 68 -31.14 -7.56 -1.36
C ARG A 68 -29.93 -7.57 -2.30
N LYS A 69 -29.52 -6.39 -2.78
CA LYS A 69 -28.36 -6.23 -3.67
C LYS A 69 -27.03 -6.61 -2.98
N TRP A 70 -26.85 -6.28 -1.70
CA TRP A 70 -25.66 -6.65 -0.95
C TRP A 70 -25.59 -8.15 -0.65
N ASP A 71 -26.74 -8.77 -0.41
CA ASP A 71 -26.85 -10.22 -0.28
C ASP A 71 -26.58 -10.94 -1.62
N GLU A 72 -27.12 -10.46 -2.74
CA GLU A 72 -26.85 -10.99 -4.09
C GLU A 72 -25.36 -10.88 -4.48
N LYS A 73 -24.68 -9.82 -4.05
CA LYS A 73 -23.24 -9.63 -4.24
C LYS A 73 -22.39 -10.39 -3.20
N GLU A 74 -23.03 -11.06 -2.25
CA GLU A 74 -22.39 -11.80 -1.17
C GLU A 74 -21.51 -10.95 -0.25
N ILE A 75 -21.90 -9.68 -0.07
CA ILE A 75 -21.25 -8.70 0.81
C ILE A 75 -21.95 -8.72 2.17
N LEU A 76 -23.27 -8.90 2.16
CA LEU A 76 -24.09 -9.08 3.35
C LEU A 76 -24.96 -10.34 3.18
N PRO A 77 -24.36 -11.54 3.17
CA PRO A 77 -25.06 -12.78 2.91
C PRO A 77 -26.12 -13.04 3.99
N ALA A 78 -27.35 -13.31 3.56
CA ALA A 78 -28.48 -13.59 4.43
C ALA A 78 -28.77 -15.09 4.55
N TYR A 79 -29.28 -15.51 5.71
CA TYR A 79 -29.76 -16.87 5.91
C TYR A 79 -31.02 -17.11 5.06
N ARG A 80 -31.19 -18.35 4.61
CA ARG A 80 -32.31 -18.79 3.78
C ARG A 80 -33.13 -19.86 4.49
N PHE A 81 -34.44 -19.65 4.49
CA PHE A 81 -35.43 -20.64 4.91
C PHE A 81 -36.54 -20.67 3.86
N ALA A 82 -36.90 -21.87 3.41
CA ALA A 82 -38.09 -22.06 2.58
C ALA A 82 -39.34 -21.70 3.39
N LYS A 83 -40.24 -20.90 2.80
CA LYS A 83 -41.49 -20.50 3.45
C LYS A 83 -42.66 -20.69 2.47
N GLY A 84 -43.70 -21.41 2.90
CA GLY A 84 -44.92 -21.65 2.12
C GLY A 84 -44.83 -22.85 1.16
N ALA A 85 -45.94 -23.09 0.43
CA ALA A 85 -46.07 -24.17 -0.56
C ALA A 85 -45.17 -23.97 -1.78
N VAL A 86 -44.90 -22.72 -2.14
CA VAL A 86 -43.89 -22.33 -3.14
C VAL A 86 -42.61 -22.03 -2.38
N ARG A 87 -41.58 -22.87 -2.54
CA ARG A 87 -40.29 -22.80 -1.82
C ARG A 87 -39.46 -21.57 -2.23
N VAL A 88 -39.93 -20.36 -1.93
CA VAL A 88 -39.16 -19.14 -2.14
C VAL A 88 -38.27 -18.93 -0.93
N ASP A 89 -36.95 -19.00 -1.13
CA ASP A 89 -35.94 -18.82 -0.10
C ASP A 89 -35.99 -17.40 0.48
N THR A 90 -36.69 -17.26 1.61
CA THR A 90 -36.87 -15.99 2.30
C THR A 90 -35.56 -15.60 2.99
N ARG A 91 -35.24 -14.30 2.98
CA ARG A 91 -34.00 -13.74 3.54
C ARG A 91 -34.16 -13.40 5.02
N TYR A 92 -33.23 -13.90 5.83
CA TYR A 92 -33.16 -13.63 7.26
C TYR A 92 -31.78 -13.12 7.67
N TYR A 93 -31.76 -12.25 8.66
CA TYR A 93 -30.58 -11.64 9.25
C TYR A 93 -30.60 -11.83 10.77
N ILE A 94 -29.45 -11.66 11.41
CA ILE A 94 -29.31 -11.70 12.87
C ILE A 94 -28.76 -10.36 13.37
N LYS A 95 -28.75 -10.12 14.69
CA LYS A 95 -28.30 -8.84 15.26
C LYS A 95 -26.85 -8.52 14.89
N GLU A 96 -26.02 -9.54 14.72
CA GLU A 96 -24.62 -9.44 14.35
C GLU A 96 -24.43 -8.81 12.96
N HIS A 97 -25.40 -8.94 12.04
CA HIS A 97 -25.36 -8.26 10.74
C HIS A 97 -25.37 -6.74 10.86
N VAL A 98 -25.88 -6.16 11.96
CA VAL A 98 -25.91 -4.71 12.17
C VAL A 98 -24.49 -4.13 12.17
N LEU A 99 -23.53 -4.81 12.80
CA LEU A 99 -22.14 -4.35 12.84
C LEU A 99 -21.52 -4.35 11.45
N ILE A 100 -21.81 -5.39 10.66
CA ILE A 100 -21.35 -5.52 9.27
C ILE A 100 -21.93 -4.39 8.42
N VAL A 101 -23.22 -4.10 8.57
CA VAL A 101 -23.89 -3.00 7.87
C VAL A 101 -23.26 -1.65 8.19
N LYS A 102 -23.00 -1.36 9.47
CA LYS A 102 -22.32 -0.12 9.88
C LYS A 102 -20.96 0.02 9.23
N GLU A 103 -20.19 -1.06 9.19
CA GLU A 103 -18.86 -1.04 8.56
C GLU A 103 -18.94 -0.83 7.05
N ILE A 104 -19.87 -1.49 6.35
CA ILE A 104 -20.08 -1.28 4.91
C ILE A 104 -20.42 0.19 4.63
N LEU A 105 -21.32 0.80 5.41
CA LEU A 105 -21.68 2.21 5.26
C LEU A 105 -20.48 3.13 5.50
N ARG A 106 -19.74 2.94 6.61
CA ARG A 106 -18.52 3.71 6.92
C ARG A 106 -17.50 3.65 5.77
N LEU A 107 -17.28 2.47 5.19
CA LEU A 107 -16.36 2.31 4.07
C LEU A 107 -16.87 3.02 2.81
N LYS A 108 -18.19 2.99 2.54
CA LYS A 108 -18.78 3.75 1.42
C LYS A 108 -18.64 5.25 1.61
N GLU A 109 -18.81 5.77 2.83
CA GLU A 109 -18.63 7.19 3.15
C GLU A 109 -17.20 7.68 2.87
N ILE A 110 -16.20 6.82 3.06
CA ILE A 110 -14.78 7.10 2.76
C ILE A 110 -14.48 6.94 1.24
N GLY A 111 -15.48 6.66 0.42
CA GLY A 111 -15.33 6.56 -1.04
C GLY A 111 -14.84 5.20 -1.55
N LEU A 112 -14.93 4.15 -0.73
CA LEU A 112 -14.67 2.80 -1.21
C LEU A 112 -15.84 2.29 -2.04
N ASN A 113 -15.53 1.68 -3.19
CA ASN A 113 -16.55 1.00 -3.97
C ASN A 113 -16.79 -0.41 -3.40
N ILE A 114 -17.80 -1.10 -3.91
CA ILE A 114 -18.15 -2.45 -3.46
C ILE A 114 -16.98 -3.45 -3.56
N SER A 115 -16.17 -3.37 -4.62
CA SER A 115 -15.02 -4.27 -4.80
C SER A 115 -13.97 -4.05 -3.72
N ASP A 116 -13.67 -2.79 -3.40
CA ASP A 116 -12.72 -2.44 -2.35
C ASP A 116 -13.24 -2.84 -0.97
N ILE A 117 -14.54 -2.65 -0.72
CA ILE A 117 -15.19 -3.06 0.53
C ILE A 117 -15.02 -4.57 0.73
N GLU A 118 -15.23 -5.38 -0.32
CA GLU A 118 -14.99 -6.82 -0.24
C GLU A 118 -13.55 -7.15 0.18
N LYS A 119 -12.54 -6.42 -0.34
CA LYS A 119 -11.13 -6.60 0.07
C LYS A 119 -10.93 -6.33 1.55
N VAL A 120 -11.50 -5.24 2.06
CA VAL A 120 -11.36 -4.86 3.47
C VAL A 120 -12.07 -5.85 4.37
N ILE A 121 -13.36 -6.12 4.13
CA ILE A 121 -14.19 -6.86 5.09
C ILE A 121 -13.97 -8.37 5.04
N PHE A 122 -13.41 -8.94 3.97
CA PHE A 122 -13.18 -10.40 3.89
C PHE A 122 -11.70 -10.79 3.94
N PHE A 123 -10.81 -9.90 3.53
CA PHE A 123 -9.38 -10.21 3.41
C PHE A 123 -8.50 -9.32 4.31
N ASN A 124 -9.10 -8.48 5.15
CA ASN A 124 -8.39 -7.59 6.08
C ASN A 124 -7.38 -6.67 5.38
N TYR A 125 -7.66 -6.26 4.14
CA TYR A 125 -6.79 -5.35 3.40
C TYR A 125 -6.75 -3.98 4.07
N ASN A 126 -5.57 -3.37 4.10
CA ASN A 126 -5.37 -2.05 4.69
C ASN A 126 -6.09 -0.97 3.86
N ILE A 127 -7.05 -0.30 4.48
CA ILE A 127 -7.85 0.79 3.87
C ILE A 127 -6.96 1.89 3.30
N ASN A 128 -5.90 2.27 4.01
CA ASN A 128 -4.98 3.33 3.59
C ASN A 128 -4.26 2.94 2.29
N MET A 129 -3.89 1.67 2.13
CA MET A 129 -3.26 1.19 0.90
C MET A 129 -4.21 1.25 -0.30
N ILE A 130 -5.48 0.91 -0.09
CA ILE A 130 -6.51 1.02 -1.15
C ILE A 130 -6.70 2.48 -1.55
N LEU A 131 -6.83 3.39 -0.57
CA LEU A 131 -7.00 4.82 -0.82
C LEU A 131 -5.77 5.42 -1.51
N LEU A 132 -4.56 5.07 -1.06
CA LEU A 132 -3.31 5.47 -1.70
C LEU A 132 -3.27 5.00 -3.16
N ASN A 133 -3.59 3.74 -3.43
CA ASN A 133 -3.61 3.20 -4.80
C ASN A 133 -4.60 3.95 -5.72
N LYS A 134 -5.75 4.38 -5.19
CA LYS A 134 -6.70 5.22 -5.95
C LYS A 134 -6.22 6.65 -6.14
N ASN A 135 -5.49 7.20 -5.17
CA ASN A 135 -4.96 8.56 -5.21
C ASN A 135 -3.70 8.69 -6.07
N ILE A 136 -3.00 7.58 -6.37
CA ILE A 136 -1.91 7.55 -7.35
C ILE A 136 -2.53 7.73 -8.76
N LYS A 137 -2.77 8.99 -9.12
CA LYS A 137 -3.23 9.39 -10.46
C LYS A 137 -2.25 9.02 -11.57
N ASN A 138 -0.99 8.78 -11.24
CA ASN A 138 0.06 8.51 -12.20
C ASN A 138 0.91 7.31 -11.75
N LYS A 139 0.37 6.11 -11.95
CA LYS A 139 1.02 4.82 -11.64
C LYS A 139 2.41 4.71 -12.27
N GLU A 140 2.60 5.37 -13.40
CA GLU A 140 3.88 5.46 -14.11
C GLU A 140 4.91 6.29 -13.33
N SER A 141 4.52 7.42 -12.74
CA SER A 141 5.41 8.24 -11.91
C SER A 141 5.84 7.51 -10.64
N PHE A 142 4.93 6.74 -10.03
CA PHE A 142 5.26 5.91 -8.87
C PHE A 142 6.24 4.78 -9.25
N ASN A 143 6.01 4.11 -10.39
CA ASN A 143 6.93 3.10 -10.89
C ASN A 143 8.30 3.70 -11.24
N LYS A 144 8.34 4.90 -11.82
CA LYS A 144 9.59 5.63 -12.07
C LYS A 144 10.32 5.91 -10.74
N MET A 145 9.63 6.39 -9.72
CA MET A 145 10.22 6.63 -8.40
C MET A 145 10.75 5.34 -7.76
N LYS A 146 9.99 4.25 -7.81
CA LYS A 146 10.43 2.93 -7.31
C LYS A 146 11.69 2.44 -8.05
N ASN A 147 11.73 2.58 -9.36
CA ASN A 147 12.89 2.20 -10.17
C ASN A 147 14.12 3.07 -9.83
N THR A 148 13.93 4.37 -9.62
CA THR A 148 15.01 5.27 -9.18
C THR A 148 15.58 4.82 -7.83
N ILE A 149 14.73 4.49 -6.85
CA ILE A 149 15.17 4.00 -5.54
C ILE A 149 15.98 2.71 -5.69
N ASN A 150 15.44 1.73 -6.41
CA ASN A 150 16.14 0.46 -6.64
C ASN A 150 17.49 0.65 -7.37
N ASN A 151 17.60 1.63 -8.26
CA ASN A 151 18.85 1.95 -8.92
C ASN A 151 19.86 2.57 -7.96
N ILE A 152 19.42 3.44 -7.03
CA ILE A 152 20.28 4.02 -5.99
C ILE A 152 20.82 2.92 -5.08
N ASP A 153 19.96 2.03 -4.59
CA ASP A 153 20.36 0.91 -3.71
C ASP A 153 21.37 -0.01 -4.42
N ASN A 154 21.14 -0.28 -5.71
CA ASN A 154 22.07 -1.06 -6.52
C ASN A 154 23.42 -0.35 -6.71
N MET A 155 23.41 0.96 -6.96
CA MET A 155 24.64 1.76 -7.05
C MET A 155 25.38 1.76 -5.72
N GLU A 156 24.67 1.91 -4.60
CA GLU A 156 25.26 1.85 -3.27
C GLU A 156 25.97 0.51 -3.03
N ALA A 157 25.26 -0.60 -3.24
CA ALA A 157 25.78 -1.93 -2.98
C ALA A 157 26.92 -2.34 -3.92
N LYS A 158 26.83 -1.99 -5.21
CA LYS A 158 27.74 -2.51 -6.26
C LYS A 158 28.88 -1.57 -6.61
N LEU A 159 28.70 -0.27 -6.44
CA LEU A 159 29.70 0.72 -6.82
C LEU A 159 30.25 1.44 -5.59
N ILE A 160 29.39 2.05 -4.79
CA ILE A 160 29.82 2.95 -3.70
C ILE A 160 30.56 2.16 -2.62
N ILE A 161 29.94 1.11 -2.06
CA ILE A 161 30.53 0.33 -0.97
C ILE A 161 31.85 -0.34 -1.41
N PRO A 162 31.94 -1.03 -2.56
CA PRO A 162 33.20 -1.61 -3.03
C PRO A 162 34.27 -0.55 -3.30
N SER A 163 33.90 0.59 -3.91
CA SER A 163 34.84 1.68 -4.19
C SER A 163 35.41 2.28 -2.91
N ILE A 164 34.58 2.45 -1.87
CA ILE A 164 35.04 2.88 -0.53
C ILE A 164 35.96 1.83 0.11
N LYS A 165 35.66 0.53 -0.06
CA LYS A 165 36.48 -0.55 0.48
C LYS A 165 37.83 -0.71 -0.24
N SER A 166 37.92 -0.33 -1.52
CA SER A 166 39.15 -0.41 -2.30
C SER A 166 40.09 0.77 -2.09
N VAL A 167 39.65 1.85 -1.43
CA VAL A 167 40.51 3.00 -1.13
C VAL A 167 41.45 2.67 0.01
N ASP A 168 42.75 2.84 -0.21
CA ASP A 168 43.73 2.80 0.88
C ASP A 168 43.40 3.90 1.91
N LYS A 169 43.27 3.52 3.19
CA LYS A 169 42.95 4.44 4.30
C LYS A 169 43.91 5.63 4.39
N LYS A 170 45.15 5.48 3.89
CA LYS A 170 46.13 6.59 3.80
C LYS A 170 45.69 7.69 2.83
N VAL A 171 45.09 7.32 1.69
CA VAL A 171 44.61 8.27 0.67
C VAL A 171 43.41 9.08 1.22
N VAL A 172 42.47 8.41 1.87
CA VAL A 172 41.30 9.08 2.49
C VAL A 172 41.70 10.07 3.58
N LYS A 173 42.71 9.73 4.39
CA LYS A 173 43.20 10.60 5.48
C LYS A 173 43.86 11.89 4.95
N ASN A 174 44.54 11.82 3.81
CA ASN A 174 45.09 13.01 3.15
C ASN A 174 43.99 13.87 2.50
N ILE A 175 42.96 13.25 1.90
CA ILE A 175 41.82 13.95 1.26
C ILE A 175 40.97 14.73 2.28
N LEU A 176 40.80 14.20 3.50
CA LEU A 176 39.94 14.82 4.52
C LEU A 176 40.63 15.89 5.36
N ASN A 177 41.97 15.90 5.43
CA ASN A 177 42.70 16.75 6.39
C ASN A 177 43.42 17.95 5.77
N ASP A 178 43.81 17.90 4.49
CA ASP A 178 44.61 18.99 3.92
C ASP A 178 43.90 19.70 2.77
N ASN A 179 43.67 21.00 2.95
CA ASN A 179 43.36 21.98 1.90
C ASN A 179 44.54 22.17 0.90
N SER A 180 45.52 21.27 0.87
CA SER A 180 46.65 21.36 -0.04
C SER A 180 46.26 20.87 -1.43
N LEU A 181 46.47 21.72 -2.43
CA LEU A 181 46.45 21.35 -3.85
C LEU A 181 47.29 20.09 -4.07
N TYR A 182 46.65 19.04 -4.60
CA TYR A 182 47.26 17.78 -5.00
C TYR A 182 48.53 18.03 -5.84
N THR A 183 49.70 17.64 -5.33
CA THR A 183 50.97 17.73 -6.05
C THR A 183 51.36 16.42 -6.74
N ASP A 184 50.67 15.32 -6.47
CA ASP A 184 50.98 14.00 -7.03
C ASP A 184 50.10 13.67 -8.25
N VAL A 185 50.71 13.04 -9.26
CA VAL A 185 50.01 12.55 -10.46
C VAL A 185 49.07 11.41 -10.06
N LEU A 186 47.77 11.68 -10.05
CA LEU A 186 46.74 10.71 -9.69
C LEU A 186 46.61 9.63 -10.77
N LYS A 187 46.53 8.36 -10.36
CA LYS A 187 46.18 7.27 -11.30
C LYS A 187 44.73 7.41 -11.74
N LYS A 188 44.43 6.97 -12.97
CA LYS A 188 43.10 7.10 -13.59
C LYS A 188 41.97 6.49 -12.75
N GLU A 189 42.26 5.42 -12.01
CA GLU A 189 41.33 4.74 -11.10
C GLU A 189 40.99 5.60 -9.86
N ASP A 190 41.98 6.30 -9.30
CA ASP A 190 41.81 7.17 -8.13
C ASP A 190 40.96 8.40 -8.45
N ILE A 191 41.02 8.88 -9.70
CA ILE A 191 40.30 10.07 -10.16
C ILE A 191 38.79 9.86 -10.11
N SER A 192 38.30 8.70 -10.56
CA SER A 192 36.86 8.41 -10.57
C SER A 192 36.29 8.38 -9.15
N LEU A 193 37.05 7.80 -8.23
CA LEU A 193 36.71 7.73 -6.82
C LEU A 193 36.78 9.10 -6.11
N ILE A 194 37.84 9.88 -6.33
CA ILE A 194 37.98 11.23 -5.78
C ILE A 194 36.86 12.15 -6.30
N THR A 195 36.55 12.03 -7.59
CA THR A 195 35.42 12.74 -8.21
C THR A 195 34.12 12.36 -7.53
N PHE A 196 33.89 11.06 -7.33
CA PHE A 196 32.70 10.55 -6.68
C PHE A 196 32.55 11.03 -5.22
N ILE A 197 33.61 10.94 -4.42
CA ILE A 197 33.62 11.42 -3.02
C ILE A 197 33.39 12.94 -2.97
N SER A 198 34.00 13.69 -3.90
CA SER A 198 33.83 15.15 -3.98
C SER A 198 32.39 15.54 -4.33
N ILE A 199 31.76 14.85 -5.29
CA ILE A 199 30.36 15.06 -5.66
C ILE A 199 29.44 14.73 -4.49
N LEU A 200 29.68 13.63 -3.77
CA LEU A 200 28.91 13.28 -2.57
C LEU A 200 29.02 14.36 -1.48
N ASN A 201 30.23 14.81 -1.16
CA ASN A 201 30.44 15.87 -0.17
C ASN A 201 29.71 17.15 -0.56
N LYS A 202 29.77 17.55 -1.84
CA LYS A 202 29.02 18.70 -2.35
C LYS A 202 27.50 18.49 -2.28
N ALA A 203 27.01 17.28 -2.51
CA ALA A 203 25.59 16.97 -2.37
C ALA A 203 25.13 17.12 -0.91
N CYS A 204 25.91 16.62 0.05
CA CYS A 204 25.64 16.78 1.48
C CYS A 204 25.65 18.26 1.91
N ILE A 205 26.62 19.05 1.44
CA ILE A 205 26.70 20.49 1.75
C ILE A 205 25.50 21.28 1.19
N ASN A 206 25.01 20.91 0.00
CA ASN A 206 23.87 21.57 -0.64
C ASN A 206 22.50 21.08 -0.14
N TYR A 207 22.49 20.09 0.76
CA TYR A 207 21.29 19.67 1.48
C TYR A 207 21.21 20.37 2.84
N LYS A 208 20.66 21.59 2.86
CA LYS A 208 20.46 22.38 4.09
C LYS A 208 18.97 22.60 4.37
N ASN A 209 18.59 22.64 5.64
CA ASN A 209 17.21 22.91 6.07
C ASN A 209 16.16 21.99 5.41
N LYS A 210 16.47 20.70 5.25
CA LYS A 210 15.61 19.69 4.59
C LYS A 210 15.27 20.02 3.13
N LYS A 211 16.01 20.91 2.48
CA LYS A 211 15.80 21.30 1.08
C LYS A 211 17.13 21.21 0.34
N PHE A 212 17.10 20.58 -0.84
CA PHE A 212 18.27 20.45 -1.69
C PHE A 212 18.37 21.66 -2.62
N ASP A 213 19.48 22.40 -2.56
CA ASP A 213 19.77 23.49 -3.48
C ASP A 213 20.36 22.97 -4.79
N LYS A 214 19.47 22.73 -5.75
CA LYS A 214 19.81 22.17 -7.07
C LYS A 214 20.71 23.09 -7.90
N LEU A 215 20.51 24.41 -7.80
CA LEU A 215 21.26 25.38 -8.60
C LEU A 215 22.69 25.44 -8.09
N ASN A 216 22.86 25.58 -6.78
CA ASN A 216 24.18 25.66 -6.18
C ASN A 216 24.96 24.34 -6.32
N PHE A 217 24.29 23.19 -6.16
CA PHE A 217 24.90 21.88 -6.43
C PHE A 217 25.38 21.71 -7.87
N LYS A 218 24.63 22.22 -8.86
CA LYS A 218 25.05 22.18 -10.27
C LYS A 218 26.34 22.97 -10.50
N TYR A 219 26.46 24.17 -9.92
CA TYR A 219 27.68 24.97 -10.00
C TYR A 219 28.87 24.28 -9.31
N ASP A 220 28.65 23.76 -8.09
CA ASP A 220 29.66 22.99 -7.36
C ASP A 220 30.16 21.77 -8.15
N MET A 221 29.27 21.06 -8.85
CA MET A 221 29.63 19.94 -9.69
C MET A 221 30.49 20.32 -10.89
N ILE A 222 30.12 21.38 -11.62
CA ILE A 222 30.90 21.87 -12.78
C ILE A 222 32.30 22.26 -12.31
N ASN A 223 32.41 23.03 -11.24
CA ASN A 223 33.70 23.46 -10.67
C ASN A 223 34.56 22.27 -10.21
N THR A 224 33.94 21.24 -9.62
CA THR A 224 34.64 20.03 -9.18
C THR A 224 35.23 19.27 -10.38
N ILE A 225 34.46 19.10 -11.45
CA ILE A 225 34.90 18.42 -12.68
C ILE A 225 35.99 19.22 -13.39
N GLU A 226 35.84 20.54 -13.51
CA GLU A 226 36.84 21.41 -14.15
C GLU A 226 38.18 21.42 -13.40
N ASN A 227 38.17 21.45 -12.06
CA ASN A 227 39.38 21.40 -11.26
C ASN A 227 40.10 20.05 -11.37
N ILE A 228 39.35 18.95 -11.40
CA ILE A 228 39.91 17.61 -11.59
C ILE A 228 40.53 17.48 -13.00
N ASN A 229 39.87 18.02 -14.03
CA ASN A 229 40.39 18.04 -15.40
C ASN A 229 41.64 18.92 -15.57
N LYS A 230 41.75 20.04 -14.87
CA LYS A 230 42.98 20.87 -14.89
C LYS A 230 44.20 20.15 -14.34
N ASN A 231 44.00 19.27 -13.36
CA ASN A 231 45.08 18.49 -12.74
C ASN A 231 45.45 17.22 -13.52
N LEU A 232 44.66 16.87 -14.55
CA LEU A 232 44.94 15.76 -15.47
C LEU A 232 45.97 16.08 -16.56
N TYR A 233 46.15 17.36 -16.93
CA TYR A 233 47.01 17.81 -18.03
C TYR A 233 48.37 18.39 -17.61
N LYS A 234 48.80 18.14 -16.37
CA LYS A 234 50.11 18.58 -15.86
C LYS A 234 51.18 17.46 -15.81
N GLY A 235 50.92 16.31 -16.43
CA GLY A 235 51.86 15.21 -16.58
C GLY A 235 52.30 15.04 -18.03
#